data_AF-A0ABD2U870-F1
#
_entry.id   AF-A0ABD2U870-F1
#
_cell.length_a   1.000
_cell.length_b   1.000
_cell.length_c   1.000
_cell.angle_alpha   90.00
_cell.angle_beta   90.00
_cell.angle_gamma   90.00
#
_symmetry.space_group_name_H-M   'P 1'
#
loop_
_entity.id
_entity.type
_entity.pdbx_description
1 polymer ?
#
loop_
_entity_poly.entity_id
_entity_poly.type
_entity_poly.pdbx_seq_one_letter_code
_entity_poly.pdbx_strand_id
1 'polypeptide(L)'
;MEKFLPFLLLCLVIFLRKVNGQGDMITTTKFIKDGETIVSSDGTFELGFFSPGNTSTNRYVGIWYKKISVITPVWVANRLVPLTNKSGVLKVIQSDGVALQNVTNSTIWSTNSSRSVQNPVAQLLDTGNFVLRDANDTNPENFLWQSFDYPTDMLIANMKLGRDLVTGFERYLSSWKSSDDPAPGDYTYHCDPTGYPQDVMRKGADVIYRAGPWNGLRWSGAPNMVNNSITSFGLVMNNKEIYYKYELVNKSVVSALVVKPNGNTMRLIWIVKTQGWVNYHSADADDCDTYKLCGAYGTCNILSDPVCHCLDKFEAKHQDDWNRADWTSGCVRKIPLNCTGDGFIMYSGVKLPDTRTSWFNETMSLDECRAVCLRNCSCMGYTNLDIRNGGSGCLIWIEELIDIRQLSQSGQDIYIRMSASEIGSAGSSSKGDKSVILAVALPLLFALILLGLGVGLILYKRRRREDPVVTTRGRFSGHNNKNDNSNQSHHEDFELPLLDLLTLINATDNFSIANKIGEGGFGLVYKGVLEGGQEVAVKRLSETSNQGFHEFKNEVNCIAKLQHRNLVKLLGCCVQGEEKMLVYEYLQNKSLDIYIFGEIIIS
;
A
#
# COMPACT_ATOMS: atom_id res chain seq x y z
N MET A 1 -33.36 29.86 50.78
CA MET A 1 -33.95 29.32 49.54
C MET A 1 -33.89 30.29 48.35
N GLU A 2 -33.65 31.58 48.54
CA GLU A 2 -33.71 32.58 47.44
C GLU A 2 -32.46 32.69 46.53
N LYS A 3 -31.37 31.97 46.82
CA LYS A 3 -30.14 32.00 45.99
C LYS A 3 -29.99 30.83 45.01
N PHE A 4 -30.87 29.83 45.06
CA PHE A 4 -30.83 28.64 44.19
C PHE A 4 -31.66 28.80 42.91
N LEU A 5 -32.68 29.66 42.94
CA LEU A 5 -33.57 29.90 41.81
C LEU A 5 -32.86 30.51 40.57
N PRO A 6 -31.95 31.50 40.69
CA PRO A 6 -31.28 32.05 39.51
C PRO A 6 -30.24 31.08 38.90
N PHE A 7 -29.65 30.19 39.70
CA PHE A 7 -28.73 29.16 39.21
C PHE A 7 -29.49 28.05 38.47
N LEU A 8 -30.67 27.67 38.95
CA LEU A 8 -31.55 26.71 38.27
C LEU A 8 -32.07 27.27 36.95
N LEU A 9 -32.42 28.57 36.89
CA LEU A 9 -32.81 29.24 35.65
C LEU A 9 -31.65 29.33 34.66
N LEU A 10 -30.42 29.61 35.10
CA LEU A 10 -29.25 29.63 34.23
C LEU A 10 -28.94 28.24 33.66
N CYS A 11 -29.06 27.18 34.47
CA CYS A 11 -28.95 25.80 34.01
C CYS A 11 -30.08 25.43 33.03
N LEU A 12 -31.32 25.89 33.26
CA LEU A 12 -32.43 25.72 32.31
C LEU A 12 -32.20 26.47 31.00
N VAL A 13 -31.59 27.66 31.02
CA VAL A 13 -31.23 28.41 29.79
C VAL A 13 -30.07 27.75 29.04
N ILE A 14 -29.15 27.07 29.74
CA ILE A 14 -28.08 26.27 29.12
C ILE A 14 -28.63 24.95 28.54
N PHE A 15 -29.61 24.32 29.19
CA PHE A 15 -30.35 23.16 28.65
C PHE A 15 -31.37 23.53 27.55
N LEU A 16 -31.81 24.79 27.49
CA LEU A 16 -32.64 25.36 26.43
C LEU A 16 -31.82 25.98 25.28
N ARG A 17 -30.51 25.70 25.19
CA ARG A 17 -29.85 25.80 23.89
C ARG A 17 -30.55 24.79 22.98
N LYS A 18 -31.48 25.29 22.17
CA LYS A 18 -32.12 24.58 21.05
C LYS A 18 -31.04 23.69 20.41
N VAL A 19 -31.17 22.38 20.59
CA VAL A 19 -30.64 21.46 19.59
C VAL A 19 -31.49 21.75 18.37
N ASN A 20 -30.99 22.65 17.51
CA ASN A 20 -31.61 22.95 16.24
C ASN A 20 -31.37 21.70 15.38
N GLY A 21 -32.32 20.79 15.41
CA GLY A 21 -32.31 19.55 14.65
C GLY A 21 -33.70 18.94 14.72
N GLN A 22 -34.39 18.85 13.58
CA GLN A 22 -35.80 18.43 13.50
C GLN A 22 -36.02 16.91 13.72
N GLY A 23 -35.13 16.25 14.46
CA GLY A 23 -34.97 14.79 14.44
C GLY A 23 -34.09 14.35 13.25
N ASP A 24 -34.16 13.08 12.90
CA ASP A 24 -33.46 12.46 11.77
C ASP A 24 -34.36 12.27 10.53
N MET A 25 -35.64 12.67 10.61
CA MET A 25 -36.67 12.37 9.61
C MET A 25 -37.41 13.60 9.11
N ILE A 26 -37.76 13.60 7.82
CA ILE A 26 -38.68 14.53 7.16
C ILE A 26 -39.91 13.74 6.70
N THR A 27 -41.07 14.02 7.28
CA THR A 27 -42.37 13.45 6.89
C THR A 27 -43.06 14.33 5.86
N THR A 28 -44.19 13.89 5.31
CA THR A 28 -45.02 14.70 4.38
C THR A 28 -45.62 15.97 5.01
N THR A 29 -45.67 16.03 6.35
CA THR A 29 -46.18 17.16 7.12
C THR A 29 -45.08 18.11 7.61
N LYS A 30 -43.81 17.73 7.46
CA LYS A 30 -42.65 18.52 7.88
C LYS A 30 -41.79 18.87 6.67
N PHE A 31 -41.05 19.96 6.80
CA PHE A 31 -40.10 20.42 5.79
C PHE A 31 -38.94 21.16 6.47
N ILE A 32 -37.82 21.23 5.78
CA ILE A 32 -36.62 21.93 6.21
C ILE A 32 -36.49 23.20 5.38
N LYS A 33 -36.38 24.35 6.06
CA LYS A 33 -35.99 25.63 5.48
C LYS A 33 -34.51 25.92 5.70
N ASP A 34 -34.01 26.91 4.97
CA ASP A 34 -32.67 27.44 5.19
C ASP A 34 -32.44 27.87 6.66
N GLY A 35 -31.37 27.36 7.27
CA GLY A 35 -31.06 27.54 8.69
C GLY A 35 -31.62 26.46 9.62
N GLU A 36 -32.48 25.58 9.11
CA GLU A 36 -32.92 24.35 9.78
C GLU A 36 -32.13 23.15 9.26
N THR A 37 -31.97 22.14 10.11
CA THR A 37 -31.25 20.90 9.79
C THR A 37 -31.97 19.68 10.37
N ILE A 38 -31.67 18.51 9.81
CA ILE A 38 -31.90 17.20 10.46
C ILE A 38 -30.55 16.58 10.76
N VAL A 39 -30.53 15.72 11.76
CA VAL A 39 -29.29 15.16 12.32
C VAL A 39 -29.50 13.65 12.46
N SER A 40 -28.49 12.85 12.11
CA SER A 40 -28.53 11.41 12.33
C SER A 40 -28.79 11.09 13.81
N SER A 41 -29.37 9.93 14.10
CA SER A 41 -29.78 9.54 15.46
C SER A 41 -28.62 9.60 16.46
N ASP A 42 -27.39 9.24 16.03
CA ASP A 42 -26.17 9.29 16.84
C ASP A 42 -25.46 10.66 16.89
N GLY A 43 -25.96 11.64 16.14
CA GLY A 43 -25.37 12.97 16.03
C GLY A 43 -24.07 13.04 15.23
N THR A 44 -23.75 12.04 14.41
CA THR A 44 -22.54 12.01 13.57
C THR A 44 -22.70 12.85 12.31
N PHE A 45 -23.84 12.76 11.63
CA PHE A 45 -24.11 13.47 10.37
C PHE A 45 -25.22 14.50 10.53
N GLU A 46 -25.14 15.55 9.73
CA GLU A 46 -26.13 16.61 9.65
C GLU A 46 -26.44 16.91 8.18
N LEU A 47 -27.72 17.10 7.87
CA LEU A 47 -28.21 17.51 6.56
C LEU A 47 -28.88 18.87 6.67
N GLY A 48 -28.53 19.78 5.76
CA GLY A 48 -29.11 21.11 5.71
C GLY A 48 -28.64 21.95 4.53
N PHE A 49 -28.97 23.24 4.59
CA PHE A 49 -28.60 24.21 3.57
C PHE A 49 -27.23 24.84 3.86
N PHE A 50 -26.36 24.93 2.86
CA PHE A 50 -25.04 25.58 2.98
C PHE A 50 -24.71 26.43 1.74
N SER A 51 -23.62 27.19 1.84
CA SER A 51 -22.96 27.87 0.72
C SER A 51 -21.51 27.37 0.64
N PRO A 52 -21.02 26.97 -0.54
CA PRO A 52 -19.64 26.53 -0.74
C PRO A 52 -18.68 27.72 -0.76
N GLY A 53 -17.48 27.53 -0.20
CA GLY A 53 -16.45 28.56 -0.15
C GLY A 53 -16.86 29.81 0.63
N ASN A 54 -16.07 30.87 0.48
CA ASN A 54 -16.32 32.15 1.16
C ASN A 54 -16.98 33.19 0.25
N THR A 55 -17.00 32.96 -1.06
CA THR A 55 -17.46 33.95 -2.04
C THR A 55 -18.84 33.65 -2.62
N SER A 56 -19.27 32.39 -2.58
CA SER A 56 -20.53 31.96 -3.19
C SER A 56 -21.74 32.37 -2.35
N THR A 57 -22.72 33.01 -2.99
CA THR A 57 -24.05 33.27 -2.38
C THR A 57 -25.07 32.18 -2.71
N ASN A 58 -24.69 31.24 -3.59
CA ASN A 58 -25.56 30.15 -4.00
C ASN A 58 -25.82 29.20 -2.81
N ARG A 59 -27.02 28.64 -2.76
CA ARG A 59 -27.47 27.72 -1.73
C ARG A 59 -27.67 26.31 -2.25
N TYR A 60 -27.18 25.35 -1.47
CA TYR A 60 -27.27 23.93 -1.76
C TYR A 60 -27.71 23.17 -0.53
N VAL A 61 -28.37 22.03 -0.74
CA VAL A 61 -28.61 21.03 0.30
C VAL A 61 -27.46 20.04 0.30
N GLY A 62 -26.86 19.81 1.46
CA GLY A 62 -25.75 18.87 1.61
C GLY A 62 -25.78 18.11 2.92
N ILE A 63 -24.92 17.10 3.02
CA ILE A 63 -24.68 16.29 4.21
C ILE A 63 -23.23 16.50 4.64
N TRP A 64 -22.97 16.68 5.93
CA TRP A 64 -21.62 16.82 6.49
C TRP A 64 -21.51 16.15 7.86
N TYR A 65 -20.28 15.98 8.33
CA TYR A 65 -20.03 15.54 9.71
C TYR A 65 -20.33 16.67 10.70
N LYS A 66 -21.29 16.47 11.59
CA LYS A 66 -21.77 17.49 12.52
C LYS A 66 -20.71 17.93 13.54
N LYS A 67 -19.89 16.99 14.00
CA LYS A 67 -18.87 17.23 15.04
C LYS A 67 -17.60 17.91 14.52
N ILE A 68 -17.52 18.15 13.21
CA ILE A 68 -16.42 18.85 12.56
C ILE A 68 -16.76 20.34 12.51
N SER A 69 -15.85 21.19 12.98
CA SER A 69 -16.05 22.64 13.09
C SER A 69 -16.16 23.34 11.72
N VAL A 70 -15.57 22.76 10.69
CA VAL A 70 -15.62 23.25 9.31
C VAL A 70 -16.64 22.43 8.52
N ILE A 71 -17.65 23.10 7.95
CA ILE A 71 -18.64 22.45 7.07
C ILE A 71 -17.91 21.87 5.86
N THR A 72 -17.81 20.55 5.82
CA THR A 72 -17.23 19.78 4.71
C THR A 72 -18.32 18.87 4.16
N PRO A 73 -19.04 19.29 3.11
CA PRO A 73 -20.10 18.46 2.53
C PRO A 73 -19.50 17.18 1.94
N VAL A 74 -20.00 16.03 2.39
CA VAL A 74 -19.68 14.70 1.84
C VAL A 74 -20.66 14.28 0.74
N TRP A 75 -21.77 15.02 0.59
CA TRP A 75 -22.78 14.84 -0.43
C TRP A 75 -23.53 16.16 -0.67
N VAL A 76 -23.97 16.41 -1.91
CA VAL A 76 -24.69 17.62 -2.32
C VAL A 76 -25.82 17.25 -3.29
N ALA A 77 -27.06 17.63 -2.95
CA ALA A 77 -28.26 17.28 -3.73
C ALA A 77 -28.34 18.03 -5.06
N ASN A 78 -28.52 19.35 -4.98
CA ASN A 78 -28.82 20.22 -6.11
C ASN A 78 -27.54 20.82 -6.72
N ARG A 79 -26.47 20.01 -6.84
CA ARG A 79 -25.16 20.48 -7.30
C ARG A 79 -25.17 21.05 -8.73
N LEU A 80 -26.12 20.66 -9.57
CA LEU A 80 -26.28 21.18 -10.94
C LEU A 80 -27.04 22.50 -11.01
N VAL A 81 -28.04 22.70 -10.14
CA VAL A 81 -28.91 23.87 -10.16
C VAL A 81 -28.96 24.48 -8.75
N PRO A 82 -28.18 25.52 -8.47
CA PRO A 82 -28.21 26.19 -7.17
C PRO A 82 -29.52 26.93 -6.93
N LEU A 83 -29.83 27.11 -5.65
CA LEU A 83 -30.75 28.18 -5.23
C LEU A 83 -29.99 29.50 -5.16
N THR A 84 -30.59 30.59 -5.64
CA THR A 84 -29.96 31.93 -5.66
C THR A 84 -30.19 32.74 -4.39
N ASN A 85 -30.99 32.22 -3.46
CA ASN A 85 -31.34 32.89 -2.20
C ASN A 85 -31.70 31.86 -1.11
N LYS A 86 -32.04 32.34 0.09
CA LYS A 86 -32.34 31.51 1.28
C LYS A 86 -33.80 31.06 1.41
N SER A 87 -34.59 31.13 0.34
CA SER A 87 -36.03 30.79 0.36
C SER A 87 -36.33 29.32 0.07
N GLY A 88 -35.29 28.50 -0.09
CA GLY A 88 -35.43 27.08 -0.42
C GLY A 88 -36.17 26.29 0.66
N VAL A 89 -36.96 25.31 0.21
CA VAL A 89 -37.67 24.37 1.09
C VAL A 89 -37.42 22.94 0.61
N LEU A 90 -36.86 22.11 1.48
CA LEU A 90 -36.71 20.67 1.26
C LEU A 90 -37.86 19.94 1.97
N LYS A 91 -38.63 19.14 1.23
CA LYS A 91 -39.80 18.43 1.77
C LYS A 91 -40.02 17.08 1.09
N VAL A 92 -40.81 16.23 1.73
CA VAL A 92 -41.32 14.99 1.13
C VAL A 92 -42.69 15.26 0.49
N ILE A 93 -42.84 14.87 -0.77
CA ILE A 93 -44.08 14.93 -1.53
C ILE A 93 -44.56 13.50 -1.76
N GLN A 94 -45.84 13.25 -1.46
CA GLN A 94 -46.45 11.91 -1.47
C GLN A 94 -46.20 11.12 -2.77
N SER A 95 -46.27 11.79 -3.92
CA SER A 95 -46.08 11.18 -5.25
C SER A 95 -44.65 11.28 -5.78
N ASP A 96 -43.87 12.28 -5.35
CA ASP A 96 -42.64 12.71 -6.03
C ASP A 96 -41.37 12.46 -5.19
N GLY A 97 -41.51 11.86 -4.00
CA GLY A 97 -40.39 11.57 -3.10
C GLY A 97 -39.87 12.83 -2.40
N VAL A 98 -38.54 13.02 -2.35
CA VAL A 98 -37.95 14.24 -1.77
C VAL A 98 -37.80 15.29 -2.85
N ALA A 99 -38.25 16.52 -2.57
CA ALA A 99 -38.14 17.65 -3.49
C ALA A 99 -37.59 18.90 -2.79
N LEU A 100 -36.72 19.61 -3.51
CA LEU A 100 -36.25 20.95 -3.18
C LEU A 100 -36.98 21.96 -4.05
N GLN A 101 -37.70 22.88 -3.43
CA GLN A 101 -38.46 23.92 -4.12
C GLN A 101 -37.94 25.32 -3.75
N ASN A 102 -38.08 26.28 -4.67
CA ASN A 102 -37.80 27.69 -4.43
C ASN A 102 -39.05 28.46 -3.94
N VAL A 103 -38.94 29.79 -3.79
CA VAL A 103 -40.05 30.67 -3.37
C VAL A 103 -41.29 30.59 -4.26
N THR A 104 -41.14 30.29 -5.55
CA THR A 104 -42.26 30.15 -6.50
C THR A 104 -42.84 28.74 -6.55
N ASN A 105 -42.45 27.86 -5.62
CA ASN A 105 -42.78 26.43 -5.59
C ASN A 105 -42.31 25.64 -6.83
N SER A 106 -41.38 26.18 -7.62
CA SER A 106 -40.79 25.40 -8.72
C SER A 106 -39.75 24.44 -8.17
N THR A 107 -39.80 23.19 -8.60
CA THR A 107 -38.86 22.14 -8.23
C THR A 107 -37.48 22.40 -8.84
N ILE A 108 -36.48 22.56 -7.98
CA ILE A 108 -35.07 22.75 -8.34
C ILE A 108 -34.35 21.41 -8.42
N TRP A 109 -34.71 20.48 -7.53
CA TRP A 109 -34.17 19.13 -7.49
C TRP A 109 -35.20 18.20 -6.88
N SER A 110 -35.25 16.96 -7.35
CA SER A 110 -36.09 15.92 -6.74
C SER A 110 -35.47 14.54 -6.94
N THR A 111 -35.83 13.61 -6.06
CA THR A 111 -35.48 12.19 -6.19
C THR A 111 -36.33 11.53 -7.26
N ASN A 112 -35.76 10.63 -8.05
CA ASN A 112 -36.54 9.74 -8.90
C ASN A 112 -36.88 8.48 -8.09
N SER A 113 -38.10 8.40 -7.57
CA SER A 113 -38.53 7.27 -6.74
C SER A 113 -38.88 6.08 -7.64
N SER A 114 -38.35 4.89 -7.31
CA SER A 114 -38.60 3.68 -8.11
C SER A 114 -40.06 3.21 -8.11
N ARG A 115 -40.82 3.58 -7.07
CA ARG A 115 -42.24 3.26 -6.89
C ARG A 115 -42.91 4.24 -5.92
N SER A 116 -44.22 4.40 -6.03
CA SER A 116 -45.02 5.16 -5.06
C SER A 116 -45.36 4.30 -3.84
N VAL A 117 -45.45 4.94 -2.66
CA VAL A 117 -45.76 4.27 -1.39
C VAL A 117 -46.81 5.03 -0.59
N GLN A 118 -47.39 4.38 0.43
CA GLN A 118 -48.46 4.97 1.22
C GLN A 118 -47.95 6.00 2.24
N ASN A 119 -46.81 5.76 2.89
CA ASN A 119 -46.28 6.66 3.92
C ASN A 119 -44.80 6.99 3.66
N PRO A 120 -44.47 7.79 2.62
CA PRO A 120 -43.08 8.11 2.32
C PRO A 120 -42.46 9.00 3.41
N VAL A 121 -41.27 8.61 3.86
CA VAL A 121 -40.46 9.39 4.80
C VAL A 121 -39.02 9.40 4.35
N ALA A 122 -38.40 10.58 4.43
CA ALA A 122 -36.97 10.74 4.23
C ALA A 122 -36.24 10.70 5.56
N GLN A 123 -35.13 9.98 5.66
CA GLN A 123 -34.38 9.78 6.90
C GLN A 123 -32.87 9.88 6.66
N LEU A 124 -32.16 10.57 7.56
CA LEU A 124 -30.70 10.59 7.59
C LEU A 124 -30.19 9.51 8.55
N LEU A 125 -29.56 8.46 8.01
CA LEU A 125 -29.00 7.36 8.81
C LEU A 125 -27.66 7.75 9.46
N ASP A 126 -27.27 7.01 10.50
CA ASP A 126 -25.97 7.17 11.20
C ASP A 126 -24.76 6.88 10.31
N THR A 127 -24.97 6.22 9.16
CA THR A 127 -23.95 6.02 8.13
C THR A 127 -23.72 7.26 7.27
N GLY A 128 -24.58 8.27 7.36
CA GLY A 128 -24.61 9.43 6.46
C GLY A 128 -25.45 9.20 5.20
N ASN A 129 -26.03 8.00 5.03
CA ASN A 129 -26.93 7.72 3.93
C ASN A 129 -28.29 8.41 4.16
N PHE A 130 -28.70 9.28 3.24
CA PHE A 130 -30.00 9.91 3.26
C PHE A 130 -30.94 9.11 2.36
N VAL A 131 -31.97 8.52 2.97
CA VAL A 131 -32.82 7.52 2.32
C VAL A 131 -34.26 7.98 2.27
N LEU A 132 -34.97 7.55 1.22
CA LEU A 132 -36.43 7.63 1.13
C LEU A 132 -36.99 6.22 1.25
N ARG A 133 -37.94 6.02 2.17
CA ARG A 133 -38.56 4.71 2.44
C ARG A 133 -40.03 4.85 2.80
N ASP A 134 -40.76 3.74 2.78
CA ASP A 134 -42.08 3.68 3.41
C ASP A 134 -41.89 3.53 4.93
N ALA A 135 -42.58 4.36 5.71
CA ALA A 135 -42.55 4.28 7.17
C ALA A 135 -43.12 2.96 7.70
N ASN A 136 -44.03 2.33 6.95
CA ASN A 136 -44.69 1.09 7.33
C ASN A 136 -43.92 -0.17 6.89
N ASP A 137 -42.90 -0.04 6.05
CA ASP A 137 -42.11 -1.19 5.61
C ASP A 137 -41.25 -1.70 6.77
N THR A 138 -41.34 -3.00 7.04
CA THR A 138 -40.59 -3.67 8.10
C THR A 138 -39.18 -4.05 7.66
N ASN A 139 -38.88 -4.02 6.36
CA ASN A 139 -37.53 -4.25 5.85
C ASN A 139 -36.74 -2.92 5.85
N PRO A 140 -35.73 -2.77 6.73
CA PRO A 140 -35.00 -1.52 6.88
C PRO A 140 -34.11 -1.18 5.67
N GLU A 141 -33.86 -2.12 4.76
CA GLU A 141 -33.00 -1.91 3.57
C GLU A 141 -33.80 -1.68 2.27
N ASN A 142 -35.14 -1.73 2.33
CA ASN A 142 -35.99 -1.58 1.15
C ASN A 142 -36.22 -0.10 0.79
N PHE A 143 -35.15 0.58 0.40
CA PHE A 143 -35.19 2.00 0.05
C PHE A 143 -35.82 2.24 -1.33
N LEU A 144 -36.60 3.32 -1.43
CA LEU A 144 -37.13 3.84 -2.69
C LEU A 144 -36.08 4.66 -3.44
N TRP A 145 -35.21 5.32 -2.69
CA TRP A 145 -34.08 6.12 -3.14
C TRP A 145 -33.08 6.27 -2.00
N GLN A 146 -31.79 6.40 -2.31
CA GLN A 146 -30.73 6.64 -1.31
C GLN A 146 -29.60 7.51 -1.87
N SER A 147 -29.03 8.39 -1.04
CA SER A 147 -27.93 9.28 -1.45
C SER A 147 -26.65 8.53 -1.78
N PHE A 148 -26.42 7.36 -1.18
CA PHE A 148 -25.26 6.51 -1.45
C PHE A 148 -25.22 5.96 -2.89
N ASP A 149 -26.34 5.96 -3.61
CA ASP A 149 -26.37 5.63 -5.04
C ASP A 149 -25.93 6.80 -5.93
N TYR A 150 -25.91 8.02 -5.39
CA TYR A 150 -25.59 9.25 -6.12
C TYR A 150 -24.46 10.02 -5.43
N PRO A 151 -23.26 9.43 -5.29
CA PRO A 151 -22.10 10.12 -4.73
C PRO A 151 -21.77 11.44 -5.43
N THR A 152 -21.10 12.35 -4.72
CA THR A 152 -20.54 13.57 -5.31
C THR A 152 -19.04 13.38 -5.59
N ASP A 153 -18.20 14.14 -4.93
CA ASP A 153 -16.74 14.13 -5.01
C ASP A 153 -16.09 13.30 -3.90
N MET A 154 -16.85 12.87 -2.89
CA MET A 154 -16.36 12.10 -1.76
C MET A 154 -16.98 10.71 -1.67
N LEU A 155 -16.16 9.72 -1.36
CA LEU A 155 -16.57 8.39 -0.91
C LEU A 155 -16.32 8.31 0.60
N ILE A 156 -17.41 8.16 1.37
CA ILE A 156 -17.35 7.86 2.81
C ILE A 156 -17.52 6.35 3.07
N ALA A 157 -17.29 5.92 4.31
CA ALA A 157 -17.32 4.51 4.67
C ALA A 157 -18.68 3.86 4.35
N ASN A 158 -18.65 2.61 3.90
CA ASN A 158 -19.80 1.81 3.46
C ASN A 158 -20.48 2.24 2.14
N MET A 159 -20.05 3.34 1.50
CA MET A 159 -20.49 3.64 0.14
C MET A 159 -19.93 2.61 -0.86
N LYS A 160 -20.69 2.39 -1.93
CA LYS A 160 -20.30 1.52 -3.05
C LYS A 160 -19.78 2.38 -4.20
N LEU A 161 -18.56 2.11 -4.65
CA LEU A 161 -17.99 2.68 -5.87
C LEU A 161 -17.92 1.59 -6.93
N GLY A 162 -18.73 1.65 -7.98
CA GLY A 162 -18.77 0.61 -9.01
C GLY A 162 -20.15 0.44 -9.63
N ARG A 163 -20.40 -0.71 -10.24
CA ARG A 163 -21.52 -0.94 -11.15
C ARG A 163 -22.45 -2.05 -10.68
N ASP A 164 -23.74 -1.78 -10.75
CA ASP A 164 -24.80 -2.79 -10.73
C ASP A 164 -24.90 -3.41 -12.13
N LEU A 165 -24.60 -4.71 -12.23
CA LEU A 165 -24.55 -5.44 -13.50
C LEU A 165 -25.95 -5.77 -14.05
N VAL A 166 -26.98 -5.71 -13.22
CA VAL A 166 -28.36 -6.03 -13.62
C VAL A 166 -29.02 -4.83 -14.30
N THR A 167 -28.86 -3.65 -13.70
CA THR A 167 -29.45 -2.39 -14.17
C THR A 167 -28.50 -1.59 -15.06
N GLY A 168 -27.19 -1.87 -14.99
CA GLY A 168 -26.15 -1.08 -15.63
C GLY A 168 -25.83 0.23 -14.88
N PHE A 169 -26.47 0.50 -13.74
CA PHE A 169 -26.28 1.71 -12.96
C PHE A 169 -24.88 1.76 -12.33
N GLU A 170 -24.19 2.88 -12.48
CA GLU A 170 -22.83 3.07 -11.97
C GLU A 170 -22.78 4.18 -10.92
N ARG A 171 -22.13 3.86 -9.80
CA ARG A 171 -21.78 4.77 -8.72
C ARG A 171 -20.32 5.15 -8.89
N TYR A 172 -20.06 6.42 -9.21
CA TYR A 172 -18.71 6.95 -9.45
C TYR A 172 -18.57 8.33 -8.82
N LEU A 173 -17.35 8.74 -8.48
CA LEU A 173 -17.11 10.08 -7.95
C LEU A 173 -16.91 11.07 -9.09
N SER A 174 -17.37 12.30 -8.91
CA SER A 174 -17.12 13.42 -9.81
C SER A 174 -16.69 14.63 -8.98
N SER A 175 -15.51 15.14 -9.32
CA SER A 175 -14.94 16.36 -8.72
C SER A 175 -15.94 17.51 -8.74
N TRP A 176 -15.77 18.46 -7.83
CA TRP A 176 -16.40 19.76 -7.97
C TRP A 176 -15.71 20.54 -9.09
N LYS A 177 -16.44 21.44 -9.74
CA LYS A 177 -15.92 22.32 -10.77
C LYS A 177 -14.87 23.29 -10.22
N SER A 178 -15.07 23.76 -8.99
CA SER A 178 -14.10 24.57 -8.24
C SER A 178 -14.35 24.45 -6.72
N SER A 179 -13.55 25.10 -5.89
CA SER A 179 -13.77 25.12 -4.42
C SER A 179 -15.11 25.74 -4.01
N ASP A 180 -15.66 26.61 -4.86
CA ASP A 180 -16.84 27.44 -4.56
C ASP A 180 -18.04 27.05 -5.45
N ASP A 181 -17.89 26.03 -6.32
CA ASP A 181 -18.92 25.53 -7.22
C ASP A 181 -18.97 23.99 -7.22
N PRO A 182 -19.97 23.37 -6.56
CA PRO A 182 -20.10 21.93 -6.45
C PRO A 182 -20.62 21.25 -7.71
N ALA A 183 -20.95 22.00 -8.77
CA ALA A 183 -21.30 21.40 -10.05
C ALA A 183 -20.24 20.37 -10.49
N PRO A 184 -20.59 19.32 -11.25
CA PRO A 184 -19.62 18.35 -11.74
C PRO A 184 -18.49 19.03 -12.49
N GLY A 185 -17.25 18.77 -12.06
CA GLY A 185 -16.02 19.18 -12.73
C GLY A 185 -15.57 18.18 -13.80
N ASP A 186 -14.36 18.38 -14.30
CA ASP A 186 -13.83 17.59 -15.43
C ASP A 186 -13.35 16.19 -15.05
N TYR A 187 -13.12 15.94 -13.76
CA TYR A 187 -12.50 14.72 -13.27
C TYR A 187 -13.51 13.77 -12.63
N THR A 188 -13.43 12.50 -13.00
CA THR A 188 -14.26 11.42 -12.45
C THR A 188 -13.42 10.22 -12.03
N TYR A 189 -13.87 9.48 -11.02
CA TYR A 189 -13.18 8.32 -10.48
C TYR A 189 -14.15 7.13 -10.39
N HIS A 190 -13.76 6.02 -11.01
CA HIS A 190 -14.62 4.87 -11.30
C HIS A 190 -13.98 3.58 -10.85
N CYS A 191 -14.79 2.59 -10.49
CA CYS A 191 -14.39 1.18 -10.42
C CYS A 191 -14.86 0.51 -11.71
N ASP A 192 -13.98 0.45 -12.72
CA ASP A 192 -14.26 -0.06 -14.06
C ASP A 192 -14.26 -1.59 -14.06
N PRO A 193 -15.38 -2.26 -14.37
CA PRO A 193 -15.46 -3.72 -14.38
C PRO A 193 -14.96 -4.36 -15.68
N THR A 194 -14.53 -3.58 -16.69
CA THR A 194 -14.18 -4.08 -18.02
C THR A 194 -12.98 -5.04 -17.97
N GLY A 195 -13.17 -6.27 -18.44
CA GLY A 195 -12.19 -7.34 -18.35
C GLY A 195 -12.06 -7.84 -16.90
N TYR A 196 -11.26 -7.18 -16.08
CA TYR A 196 -11.19 -7.44 -14.64
C TYR A 196 -11.16 -6.13 -13.84
N PRO A 197 -11.83 -6.02 -12.67
CA PRO A 197 -12.08 -4.73 -12.04
C PRO A 197 -10.82 -3.92 -11.69
N GLN A 198 -10.83 -2.63 -12.04
CA GLN A 198 -9.78 -1.66 -11.71
C GLN A 198 -10.38 -0.31 -11.35
N ASP A 199 -9.77 0.40 -10.40
CA ASP A 199 -10.08 1.81 -10.25
C ASP A 199 -9.37 2.65 -11.31
N VAL A 200 -10.11 3.55 -11.95
CA VAL A 200 -9.62 4.46 -13.00
C VAL A 200 -10.08 5.88 -12.74
N MET A 201 -9.18 6.83 -13.00
CA MET A 201 -9.50 8.25 -13.02
C MET A 201 -9.54 8.75 -14.46
N ARG A 202 -10.54 9.57 -14.76
CA ARG A 202 -10.73 10.16 -16.09
C ARG A 202 -10.78 11.68 -16.00
N LYS A 203 -10.32 12.32 -17.07
CA LYS A 203 -10.60 13.72 -17.38
C LYS A 203 -11.42 13.76 -18.67
N GLY A 204 -12.71 14.05 -18.56
CA GLY A 204 -13.63 13.81 -19.68
C GLY A 204 -13.63 12.33 -20.11
N ALA A 205 -13.30 12.05 -21.36
CA ALA A 205 -13.23 10.68 -21.88
C ALA A 205 -11.89 9.97 -21.59
N ASP A 206 -10.83 10.75 -21.37
CA ASP A 206 -9.46 10.25 -21.30
C ASP A 206 -9.15 9.68 -19.91
N VAL A 207 -8.56 8.48 -19.86
CA VAL A 207 -8.03 7.91 -18.63
C VAL A 207 -6.68 8.57 -18.33
N ILE A 208 -6.52 9.08 -17.12
CA ILE A 208 -5.29 9.80 -16.69
C ILE A 208 -4.52 9.04 -15.60
N TYR A 209 -5.20 8.18 -14.86
CA TYR A 209 -4.64 7.35 -13.80
C TYR A 209 -5.40 6.03 -13.73
N ARG A 210 -4.69 4.98 -13.32
CA ARG A 210 -5.26 3.65 -13.05
C ARG A 210 -4.61 3.05 -11.82
N ALA A 211 -5.41 2.57 -10.87
CA ALA A 211 -4.90 1.98 -9.63
C ALA A 211 -4.34 0.56 -9.83
N GLY A 212 -4.79 -0.21 -10.81
CA GLY A 212 -4.45 -1.64 -10.92
C GLY A 212 -5.66 -2.55 -10.85
N PRO A 213 -5.58 -3.80 -11.33
CA PRO A 213 -6.55 -4.81 -10.93
C PRO A 213 -6.48 -5.10 -9.43
N TRP A 214 -7.60 -5.54 -8.87
CA TRP A 214 -7.66 -6.03 -7.49
C TRP A 214 -6.91 -7.36 -7.35
N ASN A 215 -6.02 -7.49 -6.36
CA ASN A 215 -5.23 -8.70 -6.19
C ASN A 215 -5.64 -9.58 -5.00
N GLY A 216 -6.89 -9.42 -4.53
CA GLY A 216 -7.39 -10.09 -3.31
C GLY A 216 -7.10 -9.34 -2.01
N LEU A 217 -6.13 -8.42 -2.02
CA LEU A 217 -5.78 -7.58 -0.86
C LEU A 217 -5.93 -6.09 -1.13
N ARG A 218 -5.54 -5.63 -2.32
CA ARG A 218 -5.49 -4.22 -2.72
C ARG A 218 -5.44 -4.08 -4.25
N TRP A 219 -5.48 -2.84 -4.75
CA TRP A 219 -5.17 -2.55 -6.14
C TRP A 219 -3.68 -2.73 -6.41
N SER A 220 -3.30 -3.37 -7.52
CA SER A 220 -1.89 -3.74 -7.77
C SER A 220 -0.92 -2.55 -7.82
N GLY A 221 -1.39 -1.36 -8.17
CA GLY A 221 -0.62 -0.11 -8.23
C GLY A 221 -0.85 0.82 -7.03
N ALA A 222 -1.59 0.38 -6.01
CA ALA A 222 -1.78 1.11 -4.76
C ALA A 222 -1.14 0.33 -3.59
N PRO A 223 0.21 0.17 -3.55
CA PRO A 223 0.88 -0.62 -2.52
C PRO A 223 0.63 -0.08 -1.10
N ASN A 224 0.36 1.22 -0.96
CA ASN A 224 0.07 1.85 0.33
C ASN A 224 -1.35 1.58 0.85
N MET A 225 -2.23 0.98 0.05
CA MET A 225 -3.59 0.65 0.44
C MET A 225 -3.61 -0.70 1.19
N VAL A 226 -3.23 -0.66 2.46
CA VAL A 226 -3.15 -1.84 3.34
C VAL A 226 -4.20 -1.74 4.43
N ASN A 227 -4.94 -2.83 4.67
CA ASN A 227 -5.86 -2.93 5.79
C ASN A 227 -5.10 -2.74 7.11
N ASN A 228 -5.62 -1.87 7.97
CA ASN A 228 -4.95 -1.52 9.22
C ASN A 228 -5.99 -1.31 10.35
N SER A 229 -5.55 -0.82 11.50
CA SER A 229 -6.43 -0.60 12.66
C SER A 229 -7.47 0.50 12.46
N ILE A 230 -7.38 1.28 11.37
CA ILE A 230 -8.29 2.39 11.04
C ILE A 230 -9.25 1.98 9.93
N THR A 231 -8.75 1.43 8.83
CA THR A 231 -9.52 1.17 7.60
C THR A 231 -9.33 -0.25 7.08
N SER A 232 -10.42 -0.82 6.56
CA SER A 232 -10.44 -2.05 5.79
C SER A 232 -10.97 -1.77 4.38
N PHE A 233 -10.30 -2.28 3.36
CA PHE A 233 -10.64 -2.13 1.94
C PHE A 233 -11.13 -3.46 1.37
N GLY A 234 -12.05 -3.39 0.41
CA GLY A 234 -12.53 -4.59 -0.26
C GLY A 234 -13.16 -4.32 -1.61
N LEU A 235 -13.00 -5.29 -2.50
CA LEU A 235 -13.77 -5.42 -3.73
C LEU A 235 -14.85 -6.49 -3.52
N VAL A 236 -16.10 -6.15 -3.82
CA VAL A 236 -17.18 -7.11 -3.95
C VAL A 236 -17.41 -7.36 -5.43
N MET A 237 -17.36 -8.61 -5.84
CA MET A 237 -17.59 -9.04 -7.22
C MET A 237 -18.49 -10.28 -7.21
N ASN A 238 -19.65 -10.18 -7.85
CA ASN A 238 -20.57 -11.28 -8.05
C ASN A 238 -21.41 -11.07 -9.33
N ASN A 239 -22.38 -11.93 -9.59
CA ASN A 239 -23.21 -11.86 -10.80
C ASN A 239 -24.20 -10.68 -10.83
N LYS A 240 -24.37 -9.94 -9.74
CA LYS A 240 -25.28 -8.79 -9.63
C LYS A 240 -24.56 -7.45 -9.60
N GLU A 241 -23.42 -7.37 -8.94
CA GLU A 241 -22.71 -6.10 -8.74
C GLU A 241 -21.20 -6.29 -8.58
N ILE A 242 -20.47 -5.26 -9.01
CA ILE A 242 -19.03 -5.12 -8.84
C ILE A 242 -18.77 -3.75 -8.25
N TYR A 243 -18.20 -3.69 -7.06
CA TYR A 243 -17.89 -2.41 -6.45
C TYR A 243 -16.76 -2.49 -5.41
N TYR A 244 -15.99 -1.43 -5.38
CA TYR A 244 -15.07 -1.10 -4.31
C TYR A 244 -15.82 -0.49 -3.13
N LYS A 245 -15.40 -0.86 -1.93
CA LYS A 245 -15.80 -0.20 -0.69
C LYS A 245 -14.65 -0.14 0.29
N TYR A 246 -14.80 0.73 1.28
CA TYR A 246 -13.99 0.68 2.49
C TYR A 246 -14.87 0.83 3.73
N GLU A 247 -14.37 0.30 4.83
CA GLU A 247 -15.01 0.31 6.14
C GLU A 247 -14.03 0.89 7.16
N LEU A 248 -14.58 1.53 8.20
CA LEU A 248 -13.80 2.03 9.33
C LEU A 248 -13.76 0.96 10.43
N VAL A 249 -12.57 0.42 10.67
CA VAL A 249 -12.31 -0.49 11.79
C VAL A 249 -12.35 0.30 13.10
N ASN A 250 -11.68 1.46 13.14
CA ASN A 250 -11.80 2.41 14.23
C ASN A 250 -12.88 3.46 13.92
N LYS A 251 -14.08 3.25 14.46
CA LYS A 251 -15.24 4.14 14.29
C LYS A 251 -15.07 5.54 14.90
N SER A 252 -14.01 5.77 15.69
CA SER A 252 -13.70 7.09 16.26
C SER A 252 -12.97 7.98 15.25
N VAL A 253 -12.45 7.41 14.17
CA VAL A 253 -11.71 8.14 13.12
C VAL A 253 -12.68 8.54 12.02
N VAL A 254 -12.59 9.78 11.58
CA VAL A 254 -13.29 10.25 10.39
C VAL A 254 -12.34 10.24 9.20
N SER A 255 -12.73 9.54 8.13
CA SER A 255 -11.96 9.46 6.88
C SER A 255 -12.89 9.43 5.67
N ALA A 256 -12.44 10.05 4.58
CA ALA A 256 -13.09 10.06 3.28
C ALA A 256 -12.05 9.99 2.16
N LEU A 257 -12.39 9.36 1.03
CA LEU A 257 -11.66 9.52 -0.23
C LEU A 257 -12.29 10.68 -0.99
N VAL A 258 -11.51 11.63 -1.49
CA VAL A 258 -12.01 12.80 -2.24
C VAL A 258 -11.33 12.93 -3.60
N VAL A 259 -12.10 13.34 -4.61
CA VAL A 259 -11.62 13.77 -5.93
C VAL A 259 -11.68 15.29 -5.99
N LYS A 260 -10.51 15.96 -5.96
CA LYS A 260 -10.44 17.43 -5.98
C LYS A 260 -10.67 18.01 -7.38
N PRO A 261 -11.04 19.31 -7.49
CA PRO A 261 -11.22 19.99 -8.78
C PRO A 261 -9.99 19.98 -9.71
N ASN A 262 -8.79 19.85 -9.14
CA ASN A 262 -7.53 19.80 -9.89
C ASN A 262 -7.16 18.38 -10.37
N GLY A 263 -7.99 17.37 -10.07
CA GLY A 263 -7.72 15.98 -10.43
C GLY A 263 -6.93 15.20 -9.38
N ASN A 264 -6.57 15.78 -8.24
CA ASN A 264 -5.89 15.01 -7.19
C ASN A 264 -6.91 14.16 -6.42
N THR A 265 -6.67 12.85 -6.35
CA THR A 265 -7.47 11.93 -5.56
C THR A 265 -6.72 11.54 -4.30
N MET A 266 -7.32 11.74 -3.12
CA MET A 266 -6.63 11.47 -1.86
C MET A 266 -7.58 11.03 -0.76
N ARG A 267 -7.05 10.21 0.15
CA ARG A 267 -7.72 9.86 1.39
C ARG A 267 -7.40 10.92 2.44
N LEU A 268 -8.43 11.55 2.96
CA LEU A 268 -8.35 12.48 4.06
C LEU A 268 -8.67 11.80 5.38
N ILE A 269 -8.01 12.22 6.45
CA ILE A 269 -8.36 11.91 7.84
C ILE A 269 -8.54 13.21 8.60
N TRP A 270 -9.59 13.29 9.40
CA TRP A 270 -9.81 14.43 10.29
C TRP A 270 -9.01 14.27 11.58
N ILE A 271 -8.17 15.25 11.89
CA ILE A 271 -7.38 15.27 13.12
C ILE A 271 -8.03 16.22 14.12
N VAL A 272 -8.61 15.66 15.19
CA VAL A 272 -9.33 16.41 16.23
C VAL A 272 -8.43 17.47 16.90
N LYS A 273 -7.14 17.16 17.12
CA LYS A 273 -6.21 18.08 17.78
C LYS A 273 -5.93 19.35 16.97
N THR A 274 -5.79 19.22 15.65
CA THR A 274 -5.50 20.35 14.75
C THR A 274 -6.75 20.94 14.12
N GLN A 275 -7.92 20.32 14.33
CA GLN A 275 -9.19 20.72 13.72
C GLN A 275 -9.07 20.87 12.20
N GLY A 276 -8.43 19.89 11.56
CA GLY A 276 -8.17 19.94 10.12
C GLY A 276 -8.12 18.58 9.45
N TRP A 277 -8.46 18.58 8.16
CA TRP A 277 -8.24 17.44 7.27
C TRP A 277 -6.77 17.35 6.89
N VAL A 278 -6.20 16.16 7.06
CA VAL A 278 -4.84 15.85 6.66
C VAL A 278 -4.87 14.80 5.55
N ASN A 279 -4.00 14.96 4.55
CA ASN A 279 -3.78 13.93 3.54
C ASN A 279 -3.11 12.71 4.20
N TYR A 280 -3.82 11.59 4.21
CA TYR A 280 -3.29 10.33 4.71
C TYR A 280 -2.54 9.56 3.62
N HIS A 281 -3.10 9.51 2.41
CA HIS A 281 -2.40 9.05 1.21
C HIS A 281 -3.09 9.57 -0.06
N SER A 282 -2.32 9.71 -1.13
CA SER A 282 -2.79 10.04 -2.48
C SER A 282 -2.93 8.79 -3.34
N ALA A 283 -3.84 8.81 -4.32
CA ALA A 283 -4.02 7.70 -5.26
C ALA A 283 -2.88 7.66 -6.28
N ASP A 284 -2.55 8.81 -6.86
CA ASP A 284 -1.36 9.10 -7.65
C ASP A 284 -0.23 9.57 -6.73
N ALA A 285 0.84 8.78 -6.64
CA ALA A 285 1.97 9.07 -5.75
C ALA A 285 3.08 9.87 -6.45
N ASP A 286 3.31 9.61 -7.72
CA ASP A 286 4.35 10.25 -8.53
C ASP A 286 4.08 10.07 -10.05
N ASP A 287 4.99 10.57 -10.88
CA ASP A 287 4.85 10.62 -12.34
C ASP A 287 4.61 9.26 -12.98
N CYS A 288 5.10 8.15 -12.39
CA CYS A 288 4.88 6.81 -12.92
C CYS A 288 3.44 6.29 -12.74
N ASP A 289 2.58 7.02 -12.01
CA ASP A 289 1.14 6.76 -11.95
C ASP A 289 0.37 7.40 -13.11
N THR A 290 1.04 8.23 -13.93
CA THR A 290 0.49 8.75 -15.19
C THR A 290 0.19 7.60 -16.12
N TYR A 291 -1.07 7.53 -16.55
CA TYR A 291 -1.56 6.41 -17.33
C TYR A 291 -0.83 6.25 -18.68
N LYS A 292 -0.31 5.04 -18.92
CA LYS A 292 0.44 4.64 -20.14
C LYS A 292 1.70 5.48 -20.45
N LEU A 293 2.34 6.08 -19.43
CA LEU A 293 3.51 6.94 -19.63
C LEU A 293 4.61 6.32 -20.52
N CYS A 294 4.92 5.04 -20.34
CA CYS A 294 6.01 4.35 -21.05
C CYS A 294 5.58 3.56 -22.29
N GLY A 295 4.33 3.71 -22.75
CA GLY A 295 3.79 2.96 -23.89
C GLY A 295 3.66 1.45 -23.65
N ALA A 296 3.49 0.68 -24.73
CA ALA A 296 3.36 -0.78 -24.67
C ALA A 296 4.68 -1.46 -24.33
N TYR A 297 4.64 -2.47 -23.45
CA TYR A 297 5.80 -3.23 -22.95
C TYR A 297 6.94 -2.39 -22.35
N GLY A 298 6.71 -1.09 -22.12
CA GLY A 298 7.54 -0.23 -21.30
C GLY A 298 7.10 -0.28 -19.83
N THR A 299 8.06 -0.15 -18.94
CA THR A 299 7.85 -0.07 -17.49
C THR A 299 8.38 1.25 -16.95
N CYS A 300 7.62 1.88 -16.06
CA CYS A 300 8.06 3.08 -15.36
C CYS A 300 8.71 2.73 -14.02
N ASN A 301 9.87 3.31 -13.73
CA ASN A 301 10.53 3.24 -12.43
C ASN A 301 10.98 4.65 -12.01
N ILE A 302 10.34 5.18 -10.96
CA ILE A 302 10.59 6.54 -10.46
C ILE A 302 12.02 6.74 -9.94
N LEU A 303 12.73 5.66 -9.62
CA LEU A 303 14.12 5.70 -9.13
C LEU A 303 15.16 5.65 -10.26
N SER A 304 14.73 5.54 -11.52
CA SER A 304 15.62 5.44 -12.67
C SER A 304 15.59 6.71 -13.52
N ASP A 305 16.67 6.98 -14.26
CA ASP A 305 16.77 8.08 -15.21
C ASP A 305 17.33 7.54 -16.54
N PRO A 306 16.55 7.53 -17.64
CA PRO A 306 15.16 8.02 -17.76
C PRO A 306 14.15 7.19 -16.94
N VAL A 307 12.98 7.73 -16.60
CA VAL A 307 12.00 6.98 -15.77
C VAL A 307 11.39 5.77 -16.49
N CYS A 308 11.33 5.80 -17.83
CA CYS A 308 10.80 4.71 -18.65
C CYS A 308 11.91 3.84 -19.23
N HIS A 309 11.68 2.52 -19.18
CA HIS A 309 12.56 1.51 -19.78
C HIS A 309 11.72 0.41 -20.44
N CYS A 310 12.24 -0.24 -21.46
CA CYS A 310 11.64 -1.47 -21.95
C CYS A 310 11.82 -2.59 -20.93
N LEU A 311 10.82 -3.48 -20.82
CA LEU A 311 10.98 -4.74 -20.11
C LEU A 311 12.19 -5.52 -20.67
N ASP A 312 12.83 -6.35 -19.84
CA ASP A 312 13.91 -7.22 -20.34
C ASP A 312 13.43 -8.02 -21.56
N LYS A 313 14.29 -8.27 -22.54
CA LYS A 313 13.96 -8.88 -23.85
C LYS A 313 13.06 -8.04 -24.78
N PHE A 314 12.73 -6.80 -24.41
CA PHE A 314 12.10 -5.83 -25.29
C PHE A 314 13.10 -4.71 -25.65
N GLU A 315 12.82 -4.01 -26.74
CA GLU A 315 13.58 -2.86 -27.20
C GLU A 315 12.65 -1.75 -27.69
N ALA A 316 13.14 -0.51 -27.69
CA ALA A 316 12.34 0.65 -28.06
C ALA A 316 11.88 0.53 -29.52
N LYS A 317 10.60 0.78 -29.78
CA LYS A 317 10.05 0.73 -31.14
C LYS A 317 10.70 1.78 -32.04
N HIS A 318 10.96 2.97 -31.49
CA HIS A 318 11.67 4.06 -32.14
C HIS A 318 12.73 4.63 -31.18
N GLN A 319 13.99 4.22 -31.38
CA GLN A 319 15.08 4.59 -30.48
C GLN A 319 15.31 6.11 -30.41
N ASP A 320 15.14 6.83 -31.52
CA ASP A 320 15.33 8.29 -31.57
C ASP A 320 14.29 9.06 -30.75
N ASP A 321 13.05 8.57 -30.67
CA ASP A 321 11.99 9.16 -29.85
C ASP A 321 12.31 8.94 -28.36
N TRP A 322 12.70 7.71 -28.01
CA TRP A 322 13.10 7.35 -26.65
C TRP A 322 14.31 8.16 -26.16
N ASN A 323 15.29 8.41 -27.02
CA ASN A 323 16.45 9.26 -26.71
C ASN A 323 16.06 10.73 -26.46
N ARG A 324 14.89 11.17 -26.93
CA ARG A 324 14.29 12.49 -26.69
C ARG A 324 13.25 12.49 -25.56
N ALA A 325 13.17 11.40 -24.80
CA ALA A 325 12.16 11.18 -23.76
C ALA A 325 10.70 11.13 -24.27
N ASP A 326 10.49 10.81 -25.55
CA ASP A 326 9.18 10.44 -26.07
C ASP A 326 9.05 8.91 -26.07
N TRP A 327 8.37 8.39 -25.03
CA TRP A 327 8.16 6.96 -24.81
C TRP A 327 6.82 6.47 -25.34
N THR A 328 6.03 7.32 -26.01
CA THR A 328 4.65 7.01 -26.41
C THR A 328 4.54 5.81 -27.35
N SER A 329 5.57 5.58 -28.16
CA SER A 329 5.66 4.44 -29.08
C SER A 329 5.89 3.10 -28.38
N GLY A 330 6.29 3.12 -27.11
CA GLY A 330 6.58 1.94 -26.31
C GLY A 330 7.74 1.10 -26.87
N CYS A 331 7.65 -0.19 -26.60
CA CYS A 331 8.66 -1.19 -26.88
C CYS A 331 8.06 -2.34 -27.69
N VAL A 332 8.92 -3.10 -28.36
CA VAL A 332 8.60 -4.32 -29.09
C VAL A 332 9.50 -5.45 -28.61
N ARG A 333 9.07 -6.70 -28.81
CA ARG A 333 9.91 -7.86 -28.51
C ARG A 333 11.13 -7.85 -29.41
N LYS A 334 12.31 -8.17 -28.87
CA LYS A 334 13.52 -8.38 -29.68
C LYS A 334 13.36 -9.56 -30.64
N ILE A 335 12.67 -10.62 -30.19
CA ILE A 335 12.37 -11.80 -31.01
C ILE A 335 10.85 -11.96 -31.15
N PRO A 336 10.31 -12.02 -32.38
CA PRO A 336 8.89 -12.25 -32.60
C PRO A 336 8.40 -13.59 -32.03
N LEU A 337 7.13 -13.63 -31.62
CA LEU A 337 6.47 -14.85 -31.18
C LEU A 337 6.15 -15.75 -32.37
N ASN A 338 6.18 -17.07 -32.16
CA ASN A 338 5.79 -18.04 -33.18
C ASN A 338 4.54 -18.85 -32.78
N CYS A 339 3.96 -18.56 -31.61
CA CYS A 339 2.90 -19.31 -30.95
C CYS A 339 3.28 -20.76 -30.57
N THR A 340 3.83 -21.53 -31.51
CA THR A 340 4.32 -22.91 -31.32
C THR A 340 5.70 -22.90 -30.67
N GLY A 341 5.79 -23.50 -29.48
CA GLY A 341 7.05 -23.59 -28.72
C GLY A 341 7.37 -22.37 -27.86
N ASP A 342 6.56 -21.30 -27.94
CA ASP A 342 6.64 -20.17 -27.01
C ASP A 342 6.51 -20.65 -25.55
N GLY A 343 6.95 -19.79 -24.64
CA GLY A 343 6.70 -19.95 -23.21
C GLY A 343 6.72 -18.60 -22.53
N PHE A 344 7.13 -18.54 -21.26
CA PHE A 344 6.99 -17.34 -20.46
C PHE A 344 8.20 -17.03 -19.62
N ILE A 345 8.44 -15.74 -19.41
CA ILE A 345 9.38 -15.20 -18.44
C ILE A 345 8.59 -14.48 -17.35
N MET A 346 9.00 -14.67 -16.11
CA MET A 346 8.40 -14.02 -14.95
C MET A 346 9.03 -12.64 -14.74
N TYR A 347 8.18 -11.63 -14.60
CA TYR A 347 8.55 -10.26 -14.22
C TYR A 347 7.94 -9.98 -12.86
N SER A 348 8.78 -9.71 -11.87
CA SER A 348 8.37 -9.54 -10.48
C SER A 348 8.26 -8.08 -10.06
N GLY A 349 7.41 -7.83 -9.06
CA GLY A 349 7.32 -6.53 -8.41
C GLY A 349 6.72 -5.44 -9.30
N VAL A 350 5.77 -5.78 -10.17
CA VAL A 350 5.13 -4.81 -11.06
C VAL A 350 3.70 -4.48 -10.63
N LYS A 351 3.27 -3.25 -10.92
CA LYS A 351 1.86 -2.93 -11.13
C LYS A 351 1.41 -3.68 -12.38
N LEU A 352 0.41 -4.54 -12.24
CA LEU A 352 -0.10 -5.34 -13.35
C LEU A 352 -0.67 -4.45 -14.47
N PRO A 353 -0.58 -4.85 -15.75
CA PRO A 353 -1.06 -4.05 -16.89
C PRO A 353 -2.56 -3.71 -16.81
N ASP A 354 -2.99 -2.78 -17.67
CA ASP A 354 -4.41 -2.49 -17.94
C ASP A 354 -5.19 -3.80 -18.26
N THR A 355 -6.35 -4.00 -17.65
CA THR A 355 -7.12 -5.26 -17.79
C THR A 355 -8.33 -5.14 -18.71
N ARG A 356 -8.54 -4.02 -19.42
CA ARG A 356 -9.68 -3.90 -20.35
C ARG A 356 -9.71 -4.98 -21.42
N THR A 357 -8.54 -5.47 -21.83
CA THR A 357 -8.36 -6.56 -22.80
C THR A 357 -7.82 -7.80 -22.10
N SER A 358 -8.51 -8.19 -21.02
CA SER A 358 -8.19 -9.37 -20.23
C SER A 358 -9.37 -10.32 -20.04
N TRP A 359 -9.06 -11.53 -19.63
CA TRP A 359 -10.02 -12.56 -19.22
C TRP A 359 -9.55 -13.18 -17.90
N PHE A 360 -10.49 -13.60 -17.07
CA PHE A 360 -10.16 -14.16 -15.76
C PHE A 360 -11.01 -15.36 -15.36
N ASN A 361 -10.46 -16.17 -14.44
CA ASN A 361 -11.14 -17.28 -13.80
C ASN A 361 -10.65 -17.48 -12.36
N GLU A 362 -11.54 -17.41 -11.37
CA GLU A 362 -11.20 -17.48 -9.94
C GLU A 362 -10.78 -18.88 -9.46
N THR A 363 -11.19 -19.93 -10.17
CA THR A 363 -10.99 -21.33 -9.75
C THR A 363 -9.75 -21.97 -10.34
N MET A 364 -9.24 -21.41 -11.45
CA MET A 364 -8.09 -21.97 -12.15
C MET A 364 -6.79 -21.81 -11.35
N SER A 365 -5.97 -22.85 -11.38
CA SER A 365 -4.59 -22.79 -10.91
C SER A 365 -3.69 -22.02 -11.88
N LEU A 366 -2.52 -21.60 -11.40
CA LEU A 366 -1.52 -20.91 -12.21
C LEU A 366 -1.01 -21.76 -13.38
N ASP A 367 -0.87 -23.09 -13.19
CA ASP A 367 -0.44 -24.02 -14.23
C ASP A 367 -1.51 -24.22 -15.32
N GLU A 368 -2.79 -24.30 -14.93
CA GLU A 368 -3.90 -24.30 -15.88
C GLU A 368 -3.97 -22.97 -16.64
N CYS A 369 -3.72 -21.85 -15.95
CA CYS A 369 -3.67 -20.52 -16.55
C CYS A 369 -2.59 -20.44 -17.63
N ARG A 370 -1.39 -20.96 -17.32
CA ARG A 370 -0.28 -21.12 -18.27
C ARG A 370 -0.71 -21.95 -19.48
N ALA A 371 -1.34 -23.10 -19.27
CA ALA A 371 -1.75 -24.00 -20.35
C ALA A 371 -2.80 -23.35 -21.27
N VAL A 372 -3.77 -22.61 -20.70
CA VAL A 372 -4.77 -21.87 -21.48
C VAL A 372 -4.12 -20.75 -22.29
N CYS A 373 -3.23 -19.98 -21.67
CA CYS A 373 -2.50 -18.90 -22.34
C CYS A 373 -1.63 -19.43 -23.50
N LEU A 374 -0.93 -20.57 -23.34
CA LEU A 374 -0.14 -21.17 -24.43
C LEU A 374 -1.00 -21.52 -25.64
N ARG A 375 -2.18 -22.10 -25.41
CA ARG A 375 -3.11 -22.52 -26.48
C ARG A 375 -3.72 -21.34 -27.23
N ASN A 376 -3.83 -20.18 -26.59
CA ASN A 376 -4.33 -18.96 -27.21
C ASN A 376 -3.17 -18.14 -27.79
N CYS A 377 -2.97 -18.12 -29.11
CA CYS A 377 -1.88 -17.38 -29.74
C CYS A 377 -1.94 -15.85 -29.51
N SER A 378 -3.09 -15.30 -29.15
CA SER A 378 -3.23 -13.87 -28.80
C SER A 378 -2.84 -13.59 -27.35
N CYS A 379 -2.69 -14.60 -26.50
CA CYS A 379 -2.30 -14.38 -25.11
C CYS A 379 -0.89 -13.77 -25.01
N MET A 380 -0.77 -12.63 -24.34
CA MET A 380 0.49 -11.92 -24.13
C MET A 380 1.09 -12.14 -22.75
N GLY A 381 0.29 -12.54 -21.77
CA GLY A 381 0.77 -12.91 -20.45
C GLY A 381 -0.33 -13.32 -19.49
N TYR A 382 0.06 -13.84 -18.33
CA TYR A 382 -0.86 -14.27 -17.30
C TYR A 382 -0.31 -14.09 -15.87
N THR A 383 -1.18 -14.15 -14.87
CA THR A 383 -0.84 -14.12 -13.43
C THR A 383 -1.94 -14.79 -12.60
N ASN A 384 -1.66 -15.06 -11.31
CA ASN A 384 -2.69 -15.27 -10.30
C ASN A 384 -3.59 -14.02 -10.16
N LEU A 385 -4.88 -14.23 -9.92
CA LEU A 385 -5.84 -13.15 -9.60
C LEU A 385 -5.69 -12.68 -8.17
N ASP A 386 -5.57 -13.64 -7.25
CA ASP A 386 -5.48 -13.41 -5.82
C ASP A 386 -4.10 -13.81 -5.35
N ILE A 387 -3.41 -12.95 -4.59
CA ILE A 387 -2.07 -13.24 -4.07
C ILE A 387 -2.07 -13.84 -2.66
N ARG A 388 -3.24 -13.96 -2.02
CA ARG A 388 -3.36 -14.54 -0.68
C ARG A 388 -3.05 -16.03 -0.70
N ASN A 389 -2.59 -16.55 0.43
CA ASN A 389 -2.40 -17.99 0.67
C ASN A 389 -1.55 -18.71 -0.40
N GLY A 390 -0.54 -18.04 -0.97
CA GLY A 390 0.33 -18.63 -1.99
C GLY A 390 -0.14 -18.42 -3.44
N GLY A 391 -1.27 -17.75 -3.64
CA GLY A 391 -1.76 -17.33 -4.95
C GLY A 391 -2.81 -18.26 -5.54
N SER A 392 -3.87 -17.71 -6.12
CA SER A 392 -4.92 -18.46 -6.81
C SER A 392 -5.60 -17.68 -7.93
N GLY A 393 -6.37 -18.39 -8.75
CA GLY A 393 -7.08 -17.84 -9.88
C GLY A 393 -6.16 -17.55 -11.07
N CYS A 394 -6.75 -17.10 -12.17
CA CYS A 394 -6.09 -16.88 -13.44
C CYS A 394 -6.54 -15.55 -14.04
N LEU A 395 -5.60 -14.66 -14.36
CA LEU A 395 -5.81 -13.45 -15.14
C LEU A 395 -4.93 -13.54 -16.39
N ILE A 396 -5.53 -13.37 -17.56
CA ILE A 396 -4.88 -13.48 -18.87
C ILE A 396 -5.08 -12.19 -19.66
N TRP A 397 -4.03 -11.68 -20.28
CA TRP A 397 -4.11 -10.57 -21.26
C TRP A 397 -4.02 -11.09 -22.68
N ILE A 398 -4.86 -10.56 -23.57
CA ILE A 398 -4.96 -10.99 -24.99
C ILE A 398 -4.50 -9.94 -26.01
N GLU A 399 -4.00 -8.80 -25.54
CA GLU A 399 -3.43 -7.73 -26.36
C GLU A 399 -2.14 -7.18 -25.73
N GLU A 400 -1.57 -6.14 -26.34
CA GLU A 400 -0.37 -5.46 -25.84
C GLU A 400 -0.51 -5.05 -24.37
N LEU A 401 0.58 -5.25 -23.62
CA LEU A 401 0.60 -4.96 -22.19
C LEU A 401 1.03 -3.49 -22.01
N ILE A 402 0.18 -2.70 -21.37
CA ILE A 402 0.37 -1.25 -21.21
C ILE A 402 0.18 -0.85 -19.75
N ASP A 403 0.68 0.33 -19.40
CA ASP A 403 0.57 0.91 -18.06
C ASP A 403 1.20 0.04 -16.96
N ILE A 404 2.39 -0.51 -17.28
CA ILE A 404 3.21 -1.27 -16.34
C ILE A 404 4.13 -0.32 -15.59
N ARG A 405 4.27 -0.57 -14.30
CA ARG A 405 5.14 0.18 -13.41
C ARG A 405 5.90 -0.77 -12.51
N GLN A 406 7.17 -0.49 -12.27
CA GLN A 406 7.96 -1.18 -11.27
C GLN A 406 7.67 -0.60 -9.88
N LEU A 407 7.39 -1.48 -8.92
CA LEU A 407 7.15 -1.11 -7.54
C LEU A 407 8.33 -1.58 -6.69
N SER A 408 8.84 -0.70 -5.84
CA SER A 408 9.96 -1.02 -4.94
C SER A 408 9.59 -2.09 -3.90
N GLN A 409 8.31 -2.17 -3.55
CA GLN A 409 7.75 -3.16 -2.64
C GLN A 409 6.35 -3.53 -3.11
N SER A 410 5.85 -4.69 -2.66
CA SER A 410 4.42 -5.00 -2.73
C SER A 410 3.81 -5.13 -4.14
N GLY A 411 4.63 -5.15 -5.19
CA GLY A 411 4.20 -5.48 -6.55
C GLY A 411 3.93 -6.96 -6.74
N GLN A 412 3.41 -7.31 -7.92
CA GLN A 412 2.97 -8.65 -8.24
C GLN A 412 3.78 -9.23 -9.42
N ASP A 413 3.87 -10.56 -9.47
CA ASP A 413 4.50 -11.28 -10.57
C ASP A 413 3.56 -11.36 -11.77
N ILE A 414 4.12 -11.23 -12.98
CA ILE A 414 3.43 -11.49 -14.24
C ILE A 414 4.30 -12.35 -15.15
N TYR A 415 3.69 -13.33 -15.82
CA TYR A 415 4.35 -14.21 -16.76
C TYR A 415 4.05 -13.73 -18.18
N ILE A 416 5.03 -13.11 -18.84
CA ILE A 416 4.85 -12.53 -20.18
C ILE A 416 5.36 -13.52 -21.23
N ARG A 417 4.60 -13.68 -22.32
CA ARG A 417 4.90 -14.62 -23.39
C ARG A 417 6.12 -14.22 -24.19
N MET A 418 7.05 -15.16 -24.36
CA MET A 418 8.33 -15.00 -25.03
C MET A 418 8.59 -16.14 -26.02
N SER A 419 9.45 -15.88 -27.01
CA SER A 419 9.91 -16.88 -27.97
C SER A 419 10.72 -17.98 -27.26
N ALA A 420 10.61 -19.21 -27.77
CA ALA A 420 11.33 -20.39 -27.26
C ALA A 420 12.85 -20.15 -27.10
N SER A 421 13.45 -19.41 -28.05
CA SER A 421 14.89 -19.11 -28.08
C SER A 421 15.33 -18.22 -26.92
N GLU A 422 14.44 -17.41 -26.36
CA GLU A 422 14.75 -16.50 -25.26
C GLU A 422 14.62 -17.18 -23.89
N ILE A 423 13.83 -18.25 -23.82
CA ILE A 423 13.57 -19.01 -22.58
C ILE A 423 14.74 -19.93 -22.25
N GLY A 424 15.36 -20.53 -23.28
CA GLY A 424 16.54 -21.39 -23.12
C GLY A 424 17.81 -20.67 -22.64
N SER A 425 17.81 -19.33 -22.63
CA SER A 425 18.92 -18.52 -22.10
C SER A 425 18.77 -18.17 -20.61
N ALA A 426 17.63 -18.50 -19.99
CA ALA A 426 17.30 -18.15 -18.60
C ALA A 426 17.27 -19.37 -17.66
N GLY A 427 17.99 -20.46 -17.98
CA GLY A 427 17.88 -21.73 -17.27
C GLY A 427 19.15 -22.58 -17.23
N SER A 428 20.21 -22.09 -16.57
CA SER A 428 21.20 -22.99 -15.95
C SER A 428 21.59 -22.51 -14.55
N SER A 429 20.59 -22.34 -13.70
CA SER A 429 20.78 -22.37 -12.25
C SER A 429 19.68 -23.22 -11.60
N SER A 430 19.47 -24.43 -12.12
CA SER A 430 18.78 -25.48 -11.36
C SER A 430 19.72 -25.96 -10.25
N LYS A 431 19.60 -25.37 -9.06
CA LYS A 431 20.01 -26.02 -7.81
C LYS A 431 19.10 -27.24 -7.63
N GLY A 432 19.56 -28.41 -8.07
CA GLY A 432 18.82 -29.66 -7.89
C GLY A 432 19.30 -30.78 -8.80
N ASP A 433 20.53 -31.26 -8.58
CA ASP A 433 20.92 -32.70 -8.62
C ASP A 433 22.45 -32.88 -8.49
N LYS A 434 23.08 -32.13 -7.59
CA LYS A 434 24.49 -32.35 -7.20
C LYS A 434 24.67 -32.68 -5.72
N SER A 435 23.61 -32.63 -4.90
CA SER A 435 23.67 -32.89 -3.46
C SER A 435 23.79 -34.38 -3.12
N VAL A 436 23.27 -35.28 -3.94
CA VAL A 436 23.32 -36.74 -3.67
C VAL A 436 24.72 -37.30 -3.88
N ILE A 437 25.48 -36.80 -4.86
CA ILE A 437 26.85 -37.24 -5.13
C ILE A 437 27.82 -36.72 -4.06
N LEU A 438 27.61 -35.49 -3.55
CA LEU A 438 28.39 -34.91 -2.46
C LEU A 438 28.14 -35.63 -1.11
N ALA A 439 26.91 -36.06 -0.83
CA ALA A 439 26.54 -36.73 0.41
C ALA A 439 27.21 -38.11 0.60
N VAL A 440 27.60 -38.78 -0.49
CA VAL A 440 28.29 -40.09 -0.44
C VAL A 440 29.81 -39.92 -0.54
N ALA A 441 30.30 -38.98 -1.34
CA ALA A 441 31.73 -38.78 -1.56
C ALA A 441 32.46 -38.19 -0.35
N LEU A 442 31.84 -37.25 0.36
CA LEU A 442 32.44 -36.58 1.53
C LEU A 442 32.73 -37.52 2.72
N PRO A 443 31.81 -38.40 3.16
CA PRO A 443 32.10 -39.33 4.25
C PRO A 443 33.16 -40.38 3.87
N LEU A 444 33.23 -40.80 2.60
CA LEU A 444 34.28 -41.72 2.12
C LEU A 444 35.66 -41.05 2.11
N LEU A 445 35.74 -39.78 1.68
CA LEU A 445 37.00 -39.02 1.70
C LEU A 445 37.47 -38.77 3.14
N PHE A 446 36.54 -38.44 4.03
CA PHE A 446 36.85 -38.20 5.44
C PHE A 446 37.32 -39.47 6.15
N ALA A 447 36.71 -40.63 5.86
CA ALA A 447 37.13 -41.93 6.39
C ALA A 447 38.55 -42.30 5.94
N LEU A 448 38.90 -42.04 4.68
CA LEU A 448 40.25 -42.29 4.14
C LEU A 448 41.31 -41.37 4.77
N ILE A 449 40.98 -40.11 5.02
CA ILE A 449 41.87 -39.15 5.69
C ILE A 449 42.11 -39.57 7.16
N LEU A 450 41.07 -40.00 7.87
CA LEU A 450 41.20 -40.50 9.25
C LEU A 450 42.03 -41.79 9.33
N LEU A 451 41.88 -42.69 8.37
CA LEU A 451 42.73 -43.89 8.25
C LEU A 451 44.20 -43.51 7.99
N GLY A 452 44.45 -42.56 7.10
CA GLY A 452 45.80 -42.04 6.83
C GLY A 452 46.44 -41.39 8.06
N LEU A 453 45.70 -40.58 8.81
CA LEU A 453 46.16 -39.96 10.05
C LEU A 453 46.37 -40.99 11.17
N GLY A 454 45.52 -42.01 11.26
CA GLY A 454 45.67 -43.12 12.21
C GLY A 454 46.96 -43.91 11.97
N VAL A 455 47.24 -44.27 10.70
CA VAL A 455 48.50 -44.94 10.32
C VAL A 455 49.69 -44.01 10.54
N GLY A 456 49.57 -42.73 10.19
CA GLY A 456 50.60 -41.70 10.41
C GLY A 456 50.96 -41.53 11.88
N LEU A 457 49.99 -41.53 12.79
CA LEU A 457 50.20 -41.44 14.23
C LEU A 457 50.82 -42.71 14.83
N ILE A 458 50.49 -43.89 14.30
CA ILE A 458 51.12 -45.16 14.71
C ILE A 458 52.60 -45.20 14.28
N LEU A 459 52.90 -44.72 13.07
CA LEU A 459 54.28 -44.60 12.58
C LEU A 459 55.06 -43.50 13.30
N TYR A 460 54.40 -42.38 13.66
CA TYR A 460 54.99 -41.27 14.42
C TYR A 460 55.29 -41.69 15.87
N LYS A 461 54.39 -42.44 16.54
CA LYS A 461 54.65 -43.02 17.87
C LYS A 461 55.74 -44.10 17.87
N ARG A 462 55.96 -44.79 16.74
CA ARG A 462 57.08 -45.75 16.59
C ARG A 462 58.44 -45.08 16.36
N ARG A 463 58.49 -43.81 15.98
CA ARG A 463 59.73 -43.08 15.64
C ARG A 463 60.25 -42.14 16.73
N ARG A 464 59.59 -42.06 17.89
CA ARG A 464 59.96 -41.16 19.01
C ARG A 464 60.23 -41.91 20.32
N ARG A 465 61.11 -42.92 20.27
CA ARG A 465 61.96 -43.24 21.42
C ARG A 465 63.33 -42.62 21.16
N GLU A 466 63.81 -41.90 22.18
CA GLU A 466 65.13 -41.27 22.36
C GLU A 466 65.23 -39.75 22.06
N ASP A 467 65.19 -38.99 23.17
CA ASP A 467 65.66 -37.61 23.43
C ASP A 467 67.23 -37.54 23.38
N PRO A 468 67.97 -36.42 23.70
CA PRO A 468 67.56 -35.11 24.28
C PRO A 468 68.31 -33.80 23.82
N VAL A 469 67.76 -32.65 24.25
CA VAL A 469 68.40 -31.46 24.94
C VAL A 469 69.07 -30.26 24.16
N VAL A 470 68.46 -29.06 24.36
CA VAL A 470 68.98 -27.70 24.75
C VAL A 470 69.97 -26.96 23.80
N THR A 471 69.81 -25.68 23.38
CA THR A 471 69.95 -24.41 24.14
C THR A 471 69.69 -23.13 23.27
N THR A 472 69.20 -22.05 23.90
CA THR A 472 69.43 -20.57 23.70
C THR A 472 69.02 -19.74 22.45
N ARG A 473 68.25 -18.68 22.76
CA ARG A 473 68.35 -17.22 22.41
C ARG A 473 68.67 -16.74 20.97
N GLY A 474 67.86 -15.78 20.48
CA GLY A 474 68.32 -14.71 19.57
C GLY A 474 67.20 -13.86 18.92
N ARG A 475 67.12 -12.57 19.28
CA ARG A 475 66.42 -11.49 18.54
C ARG A 475 67.28 -11.05 17.33
N PHE A 476 66.68 -10.70 16.19
CA PHE A 476 66.72 -9.37 15.52
C PHE A 476 66.27 -9.42 14.03
N SER A 477 65.58 -8.34 13.63
CA SER A 477 65.33 -7.71 12.32
C SER A 477 65.63 -8.42 10.98
N GLY A 478 64.58 -8.53 10.16
CA GLY A 478 64.32 -7.71 8.95
C GLY A 478 65.28 -7.75 7.75
N HIS A 479 64.78 -8.20 6.58
CA HIS A 479 64.78 -7.43 5.31
C HIS A 479 64.01 -8.16 4.18
N ASN A 480 63.11 -7.39 3.57
CA ASN A 480 62.63 -7.33 2.17
C ASN A 480 62.87 -8.51 1.21
N ASN A 481 61.78 -8.92 0.52
CA ASN A 481 61.80 -8.84 -0.94
C ASN A 481 60.39 -8.59 -1.53
N LYS A 482 60.37 -7.68 -2.50
CA LYS A 482 59.23 -7.26 -3.33
C LYS A 482 58.87 -8.34 -4.34
N ASN A 483 57.58 -8.42 -4.71
CA ASN A 483 57.10 -8.27 -6.10
C ASN A 483 55.56 -8.36 -6.16
N ASP A 484 54.95 -7.19 -6.36
CA ASP A 484 53.86 -6.86 -7.30
C ASP A 484 52.97 -8.00 -7.85
N ASN A 485 51.65 -7.89 -7.63
CA ASN A 485 50.79 -7.08 -8.51
C ASN A 485 49.35 -6.98 -8.00
N SER A 486 48.82 -5.78 -8.18
CA SER A 486 47.52 -5.25 -7.78
C SER A 486 46.31 -5.95 -8.41
N ASN A 487 45.23 -6.07 -7.63
CA ASN A 487 43.89 -5.69 -8.06
C ASN A 487 43.18 -5.02 -6.88
N GLN A 488 43.09 -3.70 -6.97
CA GLN A 488 42.34 -2.83 -6.06
C GLN A 488 40.86 -3.19 -6.13
N SER A 489 40.25 -3.47 -4.97
CA SER A 489 38.81 -3.37 -4.78
C SER A 489 38.54 -2.22 -3.81
N HIS A 490 37.50 -1.46 -4.14
CA HIS A 490 37.13 -0.19 -3.55
C HIS A 490 36.96 -0.26 -2.02
N HIS A 491 37.93 0.26 -1.26
CA HIS A 491 37.72 0.67 0.12
C HIS A 491 37.46 2.17 0.12
N GLU A 492 36.18 2.55 0.20
CA GLU A 492 35.78 3.91 0.59
C GLU A 492 36.05 4.08 2.10
N ASP A 493 36.63 5.22 2.48
CA ASP A 493 37.07 5.58 3.83
C ASP A 493 35.95 5.44 4.89
N PHE A 494 36.13 4.53 5.84
CA PHE A 494 35.40 4.53 7.11
C PHE A 494 36.36 4.90 8.24
N GLU A 495 36.09 5.97 8.98
CA GLU A 495 36.88 6.42 10.16
C GLU A 495 36.74 5.50 11.40
N LEU A 496 36.39 4.22 11.22
CA LEU A 496 36.13 3.27 12.30
C LEU A 496 37.08 2.06 12.23
N PRO A 497 37.51 1.51 13.39
CA PRO A 497 38.28 0.28 13.42
C PRO A 497 37.56 -0.90 12.75
N LEU A 498 38.26 -1.58 11.84
CA LEU A 498 37.83 -2.86 11.27
C LEU A 498 38.31 -4.01 12.16
N LEU A 499 37.38 -4.83 12.65
CA LEU A 499 37.65 -5.98 13.50
C LEU A 499 37.58 -7.27 12.67
N ASP A 500 38.51 -8.20 12.92
CA ASP A 500 38.55 -9.48 12.23
C ASP A 500 37.43 -10.41 12.72
N LEU A 501 36.90 -11.24 11.81
CA LEU A 501 35.78 -12.14 12.11
C LEU A 501 36.17 -13.14 13.21
N LEU A 502 37.41 -13.64 13.23
CA LEU A 502 37.87 -14.57 14.26
C LEU A 502 37.87 -13.93 15.65
N THR A 503 38.19 -12.63 15.73
CA THR A 503 38.12 -11.87 16.98
C THR A 503 36.69 -11.82 17.52
N LEU A 504 35.69 -11.61 16.65
CA LEU A 504 34.28 -11.55 17.06
C LEU A 504 33.69 -12.92 17.36
N ILE A 505 34.09 -13.96 16.63
CA ILE A 505 33.74 -15.36 16.93
C ILE A 505 34.23 -15.72 18.33
N ASN A 506 35.51 -15.45 18.64
CA ASN A 506 36.06 -15.75 19.96
C ASN A 506 35.39 -14.90 21.06
N ALA A 507 35.17 -13.61 20.79
CA ALA A 507 34.58 -12.70 21.77
C ALA A 507 33.13 -13.08 22.14
N THR A 508 32.38 -13.68 21.22
CA THR A 508 30.96 -14.03 21.41
C THR A 508 30.73 -15.51 21.74
N ASP A 509 31.80 -16.29 21.96
CA ASP A 509 31.75 -17.74 22.12
C ASP A 509 31.02 -18.41 20.94
N ASN A 510 31.51 -18.15 19.73
CA ASN A 510 30.95 -18.63 18.46
C ASN A 510 29.46 -18.24 18.29
N PHE A 511 29.12 -17.00 18.63
CA PHE A 511 27.74 -16.48 18.59
C PHE A 511 26.76 -17.38 19.37
N SER A 512 27.19 -17.89 20.53
CA SER A 512 26.37 -18.73 21.39
C SER A 512 25.03 -18.07 21.72
N ILE A 513 23.95 -18.85 21.68
CA ILE A 513 22.61 -18.39 22.06
C ILE A 513 22.59 -17.89 23.52
N ALA A 514 23.46 -18.43 24.38
CA ALA A 514 23.59 -17.96 25.77
C ALA A 514 24.05 -16.49 25.87
N ASN A 515 24.73 -15.99 24.83
CA ASN A 515 25.20 -14.62 24.75
C ASN A 515 24.25 -13.70 23.97
N LYS A 516 23.10 -14.19 23.49
CA LYS A 516 22.12 -13.36 22.76
C LYS A 516 21.43 -12.38 23.72
N ILE A 517 21.50 -11.09 23.40
CA ILE A 517 20.94 -10.00 24.21
C ILE A 517 19.83 -9.20 23.50
N GLY A 518 19.61 -9.44 22.20
CA GLY A 518 18.52 -8.81 21.46
C GLY A 518 18.28 -9.44 20.09
N GLU A 519 17.07 -9.29 19.58
CA GLU A 519 16.65 -9.72 18.24
C GLU A 519 15.60 -8.77 17.69
N GLY A 520 15.70 -8.42 16.42
CA GLY A 520 14.70 -7.61 15.72
C GLY A 520 14.82 -7.77 14.21
N GLY A 521 14.07 -6.97 13.45
CA GLY A 521 14.06 -7.03 11.97
C GLY A 521 15.41 -6.76 11.29
N PHE A 522 16.40 -6.28 12.04
CA PHE A 522 17.73 -5.90 11.56
C PHE A 522 18.86 -6.84 12.02
N GLY A 523 18.51 -8.04 12.52
CA GLY A 523 19.47 -9.08 12.90
C GLY A 523 19.56 -9.36 14.40
N LEU A 524 20.56 -10.16 14.77
CA LEU A 524 20.77 -10.69 16.12
C LEU A 524 21.87 -9.89 16.83
N VAL A 525 21.67 -9.62 18.13
CA VAL A 525 22.66 -8.91 18.96
C VAL A 525 23.20 -9.86 20.04
N TYR A 526 24.52 -9.98 20.09
CA TYR A 526 25.24 -10.83 21.04
C TYR A 526 26.11 -9.99 21.97
N LYS A 527 26.17 -10.37 23.26
CA LYS A 527 27.19 -9.88 24.18
C LYS A 527 28.51 -10.59 23.88
N GLY A 528 29.60 -9.83 23.84
CA GLY A 528 30.94 -10.39 23.71
C GLY A 528 31.96 -9.69 24.59
N VAL A 529 33.13 -10.30 24.74
CA VAL A 529 34.28 -9.75 25.48
C VAL A 529 35.51 -9.80 24.58
N LEU A 530 36.06 -8.64 24.22
CA LEU A 530 37.25 -8.54 23.36
C LEU A 530 38.53 -8.93 24.11
N GLU A 531 39.61 -9.25 23.37
CA GLU A 531 40.95 -9.49 23.90
C GLU A 531 41.48 -8.21 24.59
N GLY A 532 41.26 -8.12 25.90
CA GLY A 532 41.45 -6.89 26.69
C GLY A 532 40.39 -6.68 27.77
N GLY A 533 39.33 -7.50 27.80
CA GLY A 533 38.29 -7.48 28.84
C GLY A 533 37.18 -6.46 28.60
N GLN A 534 37.16 -5.78 27.45
CA GLN A 534 36.12 -4.83 27.10
C GLN A 534 34.84 -5.59 26.68
N GLU A 535 33.74 -5.32 27.38
CA GLU A 535 32.41 -5.83 27.01
C GLU A 535 31.84 -5.04 25.82
N VAL A 536 31.34 -5.77 24.82
CA VAL A 536 30.77 -5.21 23.59
C VAL A 536 29.44 -5.86 23.23
N ALA A 537 28.63 -5.15 22.45
CA ALA A 537 27.44 -5.69 21.80
C ALA A 537 27.70 -5.84 20.30
N VAL A 538 27.68 -7.07 19.80
CA VAL A 538 27.93 -7.42 18.39
C VAL A 538 26.59 -7.67 17.71
N LYS A 539 26.21 -6.77 16.80
CA LYS A 539 25.00 -6.90 15.97
C LYS A 539 25.40 -7.57 14.65
N ARG A 540 24.98 -8.82 14.45
CA ARG A 540 25.17 -9.57 13.21
C ARG A 540 23.95 -9.35 12.31
N LEU A 541 24.19 -8.75 11.15
CA LEU A 541 23.13 -8.43 10.20
C LEU A 541 22.65 -9.72 9.49
N SER A 542 21.36 -9.80 9.17
CA SER A 542 20.76 -10.97 8.53
C SER A 542 21.28 -11.19 7.10
N GLU A 543 21.47 -12.45 6.69
CA GLU A 543 21.92 -12.86 5.35
C GLU A 543 20.87 -12.58 4.25
N THR A 544 19.61 -12.33 4.61
CA THR A 544 18.56 -12.07 3.63
C THR A 544 18.63 -10.64 3.07
N SER A 545 19.28 -10.51 1.89
CA SER A 545 19.16 -9.46 0.86
C SER A 545 20.17 -8.30 0.83
N ASN A 546 20.23 -7.65 -0.35
CA ASN A 546 20.90 -6.37 -0.66
C ASN A 546 20.54 -5.22 0.32
N GLN A 547 19.50 -5.39 1.13
CA GLN A 547 19.09 -4.45 2.18
C GLN A 547 20.10 -4.38 3.32
N GLY A 548 20.74 -5.49 3.70
CA GLY A 548 21.72 -5.52 4.80
C GLY A 548 23.00 -4.71 4.51
N PHE A 549 23.37 -4.54 3.23
CA PHE A 549 24.50 -3.68 2.85
C PHE A 549 24.15 -2.19 2.88
N HIS A 550 22.95 -1.81 2.44
CA HIS A 550 22.48 -0.43 2.53
C HIS A 550 22.24 -0.01 3.99
N GLU A 551 21.71 -0.89 4.83
CA GLU A 551 21.55 -0.66 6.27
C GLU A 551 22.91 -0.55 6.96
N PHE A 552 23.86 -1.43 6.63
CA PHE A 552 25.24 -1.32 7.09
C PHE A 552 25.87 0.02 6.69
N LYS A 553 25.78 0.42 5.41
CA LYS A 553 26.34 1.69 4.91
C LYS A 553 25.68 2.90 5.57
N ASN A 554 24.36 2.88 5.80
CA ASN A 554 23.65 3.93 6.51
C ASN A 554 24.04 4.02 7.99
N GLU A 555 24.09 2.88 8.70
CA GLU A 555 24.40 2.82 10.13
C GLU A 555 25.85 3.26 10.38
N VAL A 556 26.79 2.83 9.54
CA VAL A 556 28.20 3.27 9.59
C VAL A 556 28.34 4.76 9.23
N ASN A 557 27.71 5.25 8.14
CA ASN A 557 27.84 6.65 7.72
C ASN A 557 27.16 7.66 8.66
N CYS A 558 26.03 7.28 9.27
CA CYS A 558 25.28 8.15 10.18
C CYS A 558 25.84 8.11 11.61
N ILE A 559 26.14 6.93 12.16
CA ILE A 559 26.53 6.80 13.57
C ILE A 559 28.02 7.13 13.79
N ALA A 560 28.91 6.88 12.82
CA ALA A 560 30.32 7.29 12.93
C ALA A 560 30.48 8.81 13.15
N LYS A 561 29.54 9.61 12.61
CA LYS A 561 29.53 11.08 12.70
C LYS A 561 28.73 11.62 13.89
N LEU A 562 28.04 10.78 14.64
CA LEU A 562 27.15 11.17 15.76
C LEU A 562 27.69 10.65 17.09
N GLN A 563 28.55 11.43 17.75
CA GLN A 563 28.95 11.19 19.14
C GLN A 563 28.12 12.05 20.07
N HIS A 564 27.17 11.44 20.78
CA HIS A 564 26.32 12.13 21.76
C HIS A 564 26.24 11.33 23.07
N ARG A 565 26.19 12.02 24.22
CA ARG A 565 26.16 11.40 25.55
C ARG A 565 24.98 10.43 25.79
N ASN A 566 23.92 10.56 25.00
CA ASN A 566 22.71 9.75 25.08
C ASN A 566 22.54 8.75 23.91
N LEU A 567 23.58 8.54 23.10
CA LEU A 567 23.59 7.56 22.02
C LEU A 567 24.67 6.50 22.28
N VAL A 568 24.34 5.24 21.97
CA VAL A 568 25.29 4.12 22.10
C VAL A 568 26.44 4.31 21.13
N LYS A 569 27.68 4.27 21.61
CA LYS A 569 28.86 4.46 20.79
C LYS A 569 29.13 3.23 19.91
N LEU A 570 29.29 3.48 18.61
CA LEU A 570 29.83 2.51 17.66
C LEU A 570 31.36 2.46 17.81
N LEU A 571 31.89 1.27 18.10
CA LEU A 571 33.31 1.02 18.38
C LEU A 571 34.06 0.51 17.15
N GLY A 572 33.38 -0.18 16.23
CA GLY A 572 33.99 -0.73 15.03
C GLY A 572 33.00 -1.55 14.20
N CYS A 573 33.49 -2.11 13.11
CA CYS A 573 32.70 -2.98 12.24
C CYS A 573 33.53 -4.15 11.69
N CYS A 574 32.87 -5.20 11.23
CA CYS A 574 33.48 -6.34 10.55
C CYS A 574 32.77 -6.54 9.20
N VAL A 575 33.56 -6.66 8.13
CA VAL A 575 33.08 -6.93 6.77
C VAL A 575 33.99 -8.00 6.17
N GLN A 576 33.53 -9.26 6.16
CA GLN A 576 34.29 -10.36 5.57
C GLN A 576 33.37 -11.31 4.81
N GLY A 577 33.48 -11.32 3.48
CA GLY A 577 32.57 -12.07 2.63
C GLY A 577 31.12 -11.58 2.75
N GLU A 578 30.19 -12.47 3.08
CA GLU A 578 28.78 -12.12 3.30
C GLU A 578 28.51 -11.57 4.72
N GLU A 579 29.42 -11.83 5.67
CA GLU A 579 29.31 -11.41 7.07
C GLU A 579 29.51 -9.90 7.22
N LYS A 580 28.49 -9.23 7.79
CA LYS A 580 28.53 -7.81 8.13
C LYS A 580 28.09 -7.64 9.57
N MET A 581 28.96 -7.09 10.40
CA MET A 581 28.70 -6.91 11.83
C MET A 581 29.06 -5.51 12.30
N LEU A 582 28.28 -5.00 13.25
CA LEU A 582 28.52 -3.73 13.92
C LEU A 582 28.82 -4.00 15.40
N VAL A 583 29.83 -3.32 15.93
CA VAL A 583 30.33 -3.52 17.29
C VAL A 583 30.10 -2.25 18.11
N TYR A 584 29.23 -2.35 19.10
CA TYR A 584 28.84 -1.28 20.00
C TYR A 584 29.43 -1.45 21.39
N GLU A 585 29.51 -0.37 22.16
CA GLU A 585 29.71 -0.49 23.60
C GLU A 585 28.54 -1.25 24.26
N TYR A 586 28.86 -2.11 25.23
CA TYR A 586 27.83 -2.82 25.97
C TYR A 586 27.22 -1.93 27.05
N LEU A 587 25.88 -1.84 27.09
CA LEU A 587 25.14 -1.13 28.13
C LEU A 587 24.50 -2.13 29.10
N GLN A 588 24.82 -2.00 30.39
CA GLN A 588 24.42 -2.96 31.43
C GLN A 588 22.90 -2.97 31.72
N ASN A 589 22.19 -1.88 31.40
CA ASN A 589 20.78 -1.69 31.75
C ASN A 589 19.80 -2.20 30.69
N LYS A 590 20.19 -3.06 29.74
CA LYS A 590 19.31 -3.55 28.66
C LYS A 590 18.61 -2.40 27.89
N SER A 591 17.63 -2.72 27.06
CA SER A 591 17.02 -1.73 26.17
C SER A 591 15.98 -0.85 26.90
N LEU A 592 15.88 0.41 26.46
CA LEU A 592 15.00 1.44 27.05
C LEU A 592 13.51 1.08 26.91
N ASP A 593 13.16 0.29 25.90
CA ASP A 593 11.82 -0.27 25.69
C ASP A 593 11.30 -1.02 26.91
N ILE A 594 12.15 -1.78 27.62
CA ILE A 594 11.79 -2.52 28.83
C ILE A 594 11.33 -1.56 29.95
N TYR A 595 11.92 -0.38 30.04
CA TYR A 595 11.59 0.62 31.06
C TYR A 595 10.43 1.53 30.65
N ILE A 596 10.19 1.71 29.34
CA ILE A 596 9.08 2.52 28.82
C ILE A 596 7.79 1.71 28.74
N PHE A 597 7.86 0.43 28.36
CA PHE A 597 6.69 -0.39 28.04
C PHE A 597 6.42 -1.54 29.03
N GLY A 598 7.37 -1.86 29.92
CA GLY A 598 7.25 -2.94 30.90
C GLY A 598 7.24 -4.35 30.27
N GLU A 599 7.56 -5.39 31.06
CA GLU A 599 7.38 -6.78 30.63
C GLU A 599 5.88 -7.06 30.45
N ILE A 600 5.43 -7.21 29.21
CA ILE A 600 4.13 -7.81 28.90
C ILE A 600 4.26 -9.31 29.20
N ILE A 601 3.97 -9.68 30.45
CA ILE A 601 3.61 -11.06 30.80
C ILE A 601 2.18 -11.26 30.32
N ILE A 602 2.02 -11.90 29.17
CA ILE A 602 0.76 -12.54 28.78
C ILE A 602 1.07 -14.03 28.67
N SER A 603 0.36 -14.81 29.50
CA SER A 603 0.31 -16.28 29.52
C SER A 603 -0.22 -16.87 28.23
#